data_AF-A0A813X7W6-F1
#
_entry.id   AF-A0A813X7W6-F1
#
_cell.length_a   1.000
_cell.length_b   1.000
_cell.length_c   1.000
_cell.angle_alpha   90.00
_cell.angle_beta   90.00
_cell.angle_gamma   90.00
#
_symmetry.space_group_name_H-M   'P 1'
#
loop_
_entity.id
_entity.type
_entity.pdbx_description
1 polymer ?
#
loop_
_entity_poly.entity_id
_entity_poly.type
_entity_poly.pdbx_seq_one_letter_code
_entity_poly.pdbx_strand_id
1 'polypeptide(L)'
;MNPFSIIDPSTDEKICQVEEGTKSDLDKAIEAAEKDFQYDSPWRKLDPAARGQLIHKLADLLPRVVDYLSAGFPPGIINSVLVDVAARTAHRAVFTHAGQVCFAASRIFVHSTLHDAFVSKSVELAKKRIIGDPFDSTTERGP
;
A
#
# COMPACT_ATOMS: atom_id res chain seq x y z
N MET A 1 3.67 -28.57 11.27
CA MET A 1 3.23 -27.27 11.83
C MET A 1 1.81 -27.05 11.40
N ASN A 2 1.05 -26.25 12.16
CA ASN A 2 -0.34 -25.98 11.79
C ASN A 2 -0.36 -24.75 10.87
N PRO A 3 -0.93 -24.83 9.66
CA PRO A 3 -1.01 -23.69 8.75
C PRO A 3 -1.78 -22.53 9.37
N PHE A 4 -1.25 -21.31 9.25
CA PHE A 4 -1.89 -20.07 9.68
C PHE A 4 -2.99 -19.68 8.68
N SER A 5 -4.15 -19.25 9.17
CA SER A 5 -5.26 -18.85 8.31
C SER A 5 -5.19 -17.36 7.96
N ILE A 6 -5.27 -17.04 6.67
CA ILE A 6 -5.41 -15.67 6.20
C ILE A 6 -6.90 -15.33 6.21
N ILE A 7 -7.24 -14.24 6.89
CA ILE A 7 -8.61 -13.77 7.11
C ILE A 7 -8.84 -12.48 6.32
N ASP A 8 -10.01 -12.33 5.72
CA ASP A 8 -10.45 -11.08 5.13
C ASP A 8 -10.86 -10.10 6.26
N PRO A 9 -10.19 -8.94 6.39
CA PRO A 9 -10.48 -7.99 7.47
C PRO A 9 -11.85 -7.31 7.34
N SER A 10 -12.51 -7.39 6.18
CA SER A 10 -13.81 -6.77 5.95
C SER A 10 -14.99 -7.68 6.29
N THR A 11 -14.80 -9.00 6.22
CA THR A 11 -15.85 -10.01 6.46
C THR A 11 -15.57 -10.94 7.64
N ASP A 12 -14.32 -10.96 8.13
CA ASP A 12 -13.80 -11.92 9.12
C ASP A 12 -13.84 -13.39 8.61
N GLU A 13 -13.99 -13.58 7.30
CA GLU A 13 -13.99 -14.90 6.66
C GLU A 13 -12.58 -15.37 6.28
N LYS A 14 -12.38 -16.68 6.30
CA LYS A 14 -11.10 -17.29 5.91
C LYS A 14 -10.92 -17.30 4.39
N ILE A 15 -9.85 -16.66 3.91
CA ILE A 15 -9.44 -16.68 2.50
C ILE A 15 -8.68 -17.97 2.18
N CYS A 16 -7.60 -18.25 2.92
CA CYS A 16 -6.74 -19.40 2.67
C CYS A 16 -5.92 -19.79 3.91
N GLN A 17 -5.05 -20.78 3.75
CA GLN A 17 -4.04 -21.17 4.73
C GLN A 17 -2.65 -21.07 4.13
N VAL A 18 -1.71 -20.59 4.93
CA VAL A 18 -0.30 -20.48 4.59
C VAL A 18 0.56 -21.16 5.66
N GLU A 19 1.72 -21.65 5.26
CA GLU A 19 2.69 -22.20 6.21
C GLU A 19 3.42 -21.08 6.94
N GLU A 20 3.59 -21.24 8.25
CA GLU A 20 4.42 -20.35 9.04
C GLU A 20 5.89 -20.82 8.94
N GLY A 21 6.75 -19.95 8.42
CA GLY A 21 8.16 -20.27 8.22
C GLY A 21 8.88 -20.55 9.54
N THR A 22 9.72 -21.58 9.57
CA THR A 22 10.50 -21.91 10.76
C THR A 22 11.87 -21.27 10.75
N LYS A 23 12.53 -21.26 11.91
CA LYS A 23 13.97 -20.98 11.99
C LYS A 23 14.78 -21.88 11.05
N SER A 24 14.44 -23.16 10.93
CA SER A 24 15.17 -24.07 10.03
C SER A 24 14.97 -23.71 8.55
N ASP A 25 13.79 -23.23 8.16
CA ASP A 25 13.54 -22.79 6.79
C ASP A 25 14.27 -21.49 6.49
N LEU A 26 14.36 -20.59 7.48
CA LEU A 26 15.19 -19.40 7.41
C LEU A 26 16.67 -19.75 7.22
N ASP A 27 17.20 -20.69 8.02
CA ASP A 27 18.61 -21.11 7.92
C ASP A 27 18.92 -21.67 6.51
N LYS A 28 18.01 -22.48 5.94
CA LYS A 28 18.13 -22.99 4.56
C LYS A 28 18.10 -21.87 3.52
N ALA A 29 17.21 -20.89 3.69
CA ALA A 29 17.10 -19.75 2.77
C ALA A 29 18.36 -18.88 2.79
N ILE A 30 18.93 -18.65 3.98
CA ILE A 30 20.19 -17.92 4.14
C ILE A 30 21.34 -18.69 3.49
N GLU A 31 21.46 -19.99 3.76
CA GLU A 31 22.52 -20.82 3.16
C GLU A 31 22.44 -20.81 1.62
N ALA A 32 21.24 -20.91 1.05
CA ALA A 32 21.03 -20.81 -0.40
C ALA A 32 21.44 -19.43 -0.94
N ALA A 33 21.02 -18.35 -0.29
CA ALA A 33 21.38 -16.99 -0.69
C ALA A 33 22.90 -16.74 -0.60
N GLU A 34 23.57 -17.24 0.44
CA GLU A 34 25.02 -17.11 0.62
C GLU A 34 25.80 -17.85 -0.48
N LYS A 35 25.33 -19.02 -0.91
CA LYS A 35 25.89 -19.76 -2.05
C LYS A 35 25.76 -18.96 -3.34
N ASP A 36 24.61 -18.35 -3.57
CA ASP A 36 24.36 -17.50 -4.75
C ASP A 36 25.01 -16.12 -4.68
N PHE A 37 25.59 -15.75 -3.52
CA PHE A 37 26.36 -14.52 -3.37
C PHE A 37 27.87 -14.71 -3.56
N GLN A 38 28.36 -15.96 -3.61
CA GLN A 38 29.77 -16.26 -3.86
C GLN A 38 30.21 -15.71 -5.23
N TYR A 39 31.46 -15.27 -5.34
CA TYR A 39 31.98 -14.60 -6.54
C TYR A 39 31.76 -15.41 -7.83
N ASP A 40 31.91 -16.73 -7.72
CA ASP A 40 31.80 -17.63 -8.86
C ASP A 40 30.38 -18.10 -9.20
N SER A 41 29.37 -17.66 -8.44
CA SER A 41 27.97 -18.06 -8.63
C SER A 41 27.37 -17.54 -9.95
N PRO A 42 26.36 -18.25 -10.50
CA PRO A 42 25.68 -17.82 -11.72
C PRO A 42 25.08 -16.41 -11.61
N TRP A 43 24.49 -16.06 -10.47
CA TRP A 43 23.85 -14.74 -10.27
C TRP A 43 24.86 -13.59 -10.22
N ARG A 44 26.00 -13.77 -9.55
CA ARG A 44 27.06 -12.76 -9.47
C ARG A 44 27.77 -12.55 -10.81
N LYS A 45 27.95 -13.61 -11.59
CA LYS A 45 28.55 -13.57 -12.93
C LYS A 45 27.60 -13.08 -14.02
N LEU A 46 26.30 -13.01 -13.75
CA LEU A 46 25.33 -12.56 -14.72
C LEU A 46 25.63 -11.11 -15.13
N ASP A 47 25.60 -10.85 -16.44
CA ASP A 47 25.79 -9.52 -16.98
C ASP A 47 24.75 -8.53 -16.40
N PRO A 48 25.14 -7.30 -16.01
CA PRO A 48 24.20 -6.32 -15.47
C PRO A 48 22.99 -6.04 -16.37
N ALA A 49 23.16 -6.00 -17.68
CA ALA A 49 22.05 -5.80 -18.62
C ALA A 49 21.15 -7.04 -18.67
N ALA A 50 21.71 -8.25 -18.61
CA ALA A 50 20.92 -9.48 -18.51
C ALA A 50 20.10 -9.53 -17.21
N ARG A 51 20.65 -9.09 -16.07
CA ARG A 51 19.87 -8.89 -14.82
C ARG A 51 18.74 -7.88 -15.01
N GLY A 52 19.03 -6.74 -15.66
CA GLY A 52 18.04 -5.74 -16.00
C GLY A 52 16.88 -6.32 -16.82
N GLN A 53 17.19 -7.16 -17.82
CA GLN A 53 16.17 -7.84 -18.63
C GLN A 53 15.26 -8.76 -17.79
N LEU A 54 15.79 -9.44 -16.77
CA LEU A 54 14.96 -10.25 -15.87
C LEU A 54 14.00 -9.39 -15.03
N ILE A 55 14.47 -8.24 -14.54
CA ILE A 55 13.64 -7.28 -13.81
C ILE A 55 12.56 -6.71 -14.73
N HIS A 56 12.89 -6.37 -15.97
CA HIS A 56 11.91 -5.89 -16.96
C HIS A 56 10.89 -6.97 -17.32
N LYS A 57 11.30 -8.23 -17.47
CA LYS A 57 10.36 -9.34 -17.66
C LYS A 57 9.38 -9.49 -16.50
N LEU A 58 9.85 -9.32 -15.26
CA LEU A 58 8.96 -9.29 -14.09
C LEU A 58 7.96 -8.11 -14.20
N ALA A 59 8.44 -6.93 -14.57
CA ALA A 59 7.59 -5.76 -14.78
C ALA A 59 6.55 -5.97 -15.89
N ASP A 60 6.91 -6.65 -17.00
CA ASP A 60 6.01 -6.97 -18.11
C ASP A 60 4.90 -7.96 -17.71
N LEU A 61 5.11 -8.73 -16.64
CA LEU A 61 4.11 -9.65 -16.09
C LEU A 61 3.13 -8.96 -15.14
N LEU A 62 3.51 -7.85 -14.50
CA LEU A 62 2.66 -7.12 -13.55
C LEU A 62 1.32 -6.65 -14.16
N PRO A 63 1.25 -6.12 -15.40
CA PRO A 63 -0.02 -5.74 -16.02
C PRO A 63 -1.04 -6.88 -16.12
N ARG A 64 -0.59 -8.15 -16.14
CA ARG A 64 -1.49 -9.32 -16.23
C ARG A 64 -2.20 -9.64 -14.92
N VAL A 65 -1.72 -9.06 -13.82
CA VAL A 65 -2.23 -9.27 -12.46
C VAL A 65 -2.60 -7.96 -11.76
N VAL A 66 -2.49 -6.82 -12.45
CA VAL A 66 -2.70 -5.49 -11.87
C VAL A 66 -4.13 -5.27 -11.38
N ASP A 67 -5.11 -5.87 -12.07
CA ASP A 67 -6.53 -5.86 -11.67
C ASP A 67 -6.75 -6.61 -10.35
N TYR A 68 -5.86 -7.53 -9.98
CA TYR A 68 -5.87 -8.26 -8.71
C TYR A 68 -4.97 -7.64 -7.63
N LEU A 69 -4.09 -6.70 -7.98
CA LEU A 69 -2.99 -6.24 -7.09
C LEU A 69 -2.98 -4.73 -6.77
N SER A 70 -3.85 -3.89 -7.34
CA SER A 70 -3.65 -2.44 -7.24
C SER A 70 -4.82 -1.62 -6.67
N ALA A 71 -4.48 -0.79 -5.68
CA ALA A 71 -5.19 0.43 -5.28
C ALA A 71 -4.19 1.60 -5.31
N GLY A 72 -4.27 2.47 -6.32
CA GLY A 72 -3.29 3.54 -6.57
C GLY A 72 -3.70 4.90 -5.98
N PHE A 73 -2.71 5.66 -5.47
CA PHE A 73 -2.87 6.99 -4.88
C PHE A 73 -1.87 8.01 -5.47
N PRO A 74 -2.29 9.22 -5.89
CA PRO A 74 -1.37 10.33 -6.17
C PRO A 74 -1.38 11.42 -5.07
N PRO A 75 -0.20 11.93 -4.61
CA PRO A 75 -0.12 13.12 -3.75
C PRO A 75 0.05 14.42 -4.57
N GLY A 76 -0.51 15.55 -4.08
CA GLY A 76 -0.38 16.87 -4.72
C GLY A 76 -0.37 18.05 -3.73
N ILE A 77 0.50 19.02 -4.01
CA ILE A 77 0.79 20.25 -3.24
C ILE A 77 -0.43 21.19 -3.18
N ILE A 78 -0.72 21.78 -2.02
CA ILE A 78 -1.82 22.76 -1.84
C ILE A 78 -1.23 24.17 -1.79
N ASN A 79 -1.63 25.04 -2.75
CA ASN A 79 -1.42 26.48 -2.68
C ASN A 79 -2.76 27.20 -2.35
N SER A 80 -2.62 28.35 -1.70
CA SER A 80 -3.53 29.04 -0.76
C SER A 80 -4.92 29.52 -1.23
N VAL A 81 -5.46 29.11 -2.39
CA VAL A 81 -6.67 29.75 -2.94
C VAL A 81 -7.96 28.91 -2.83
N LEU A 82 -7.92 27.65 -2.42
CA LEU A 82 -9.12 26.82 -2.28
C LEU A 82 -9.10 25.97 -1.01
N VAL A 83 -9.70 26.46 0.08
CA VAL A 83 -9.94 25.68 1.32
C VAL A 83 -10.68 24.37 1.00
N ASP A 84 -11.61 24.39 0.05
CA ASP A 84 -12.32 23.20 -0.40
C ASP A 84 -11.41 22.15 -1.04
N VAL A 85 -10.47 22.58 -1.90
CA VAL A 85 -9.50 21.66 -2.52
C VAL A 85 -8.53 21.16 -1.46
N ALA A 86 -8.06 22.05 -0.59
CA ALA A 86 -7.17 21.70 0.49
C ALA A 86 -7.79 20.65 1.42
N ALA A 87 -9.03 20.86 1.86
CA ALA A 87 -9.76 19.95 2.73
C ALA A 87 -10.04 18.62 2.04
N ARG A 88 -10.44 18.62 0.76
CA ARG A 88 -10.63 17.37 -0.01
C ARG A 88 -9.34 16.58 -0.18
N THR A 89 -8.24 17.24 -0.52
CA THR A 89 -6.94 16.59 -0.69
C THR A 89 -6.43 16.04 0.63
N ALA A 90 -6.49 16.82 1.70
CA ALA A 90 -6.16 16.38 3.05
C ALA A 90 -7.01 15.17 3.48
N HIS A 91 -8.33 15.24 3.26
CA HIS A 91 -9.26 14.18 3.58
C HIS A 91 -8.91 12.87 2.86
N ARG A 92 -8.61 12.93 1.56
CA ARG A 92 -8.11 11.75 0.83
C ARG A 92 -6.78 11.25 1.38
N ALA A 93 -5.82 12.15 1.59
CA ALA A 93 -4.47 11.79 2.03
C ALA A 93 -4.41 11.15 3.42
N VAL A 94 -5.37 11.44 4.31
CA VAL A 94 -5.43 10.84 5.65
C VAL A 94 -6.33 9.60 5.72
N PHE A 95 -7.41 9.53 4.94
CA PHE A 95 -8.37 8.43 5.00
C PHE A 95 -8.22 7.35 3.92
N THR A 96 -7.33 7.55 2.94
CA THR A 96 -6.94 6.48 2.01
C THR A 96 -6.37 5.28 2.79
N HIS A 97 -6.79 4.07 2.41
CA HIS A 97 -6.40 2.82 3.06
C HIS A 97 -6.59 2.84 4.59
N ALA A 98 -7.68 3.47 5.05
CA ALA A 98 -7.98 3.69 6.47
C ALA A 98 -6.85 4.40 7.25
N GLY A 99 -5.99 5.15 6.57
CA GLY A 99 -4.83 5.82 7.16
C GLY A 99 -3.64 4.89 7.40
N GLN A 100 -3.69 3.62 6.97
CA GLN A 100 -2.62 2.63 7.07
C GLN A 100 -1.56 2.85 5.97
N VAL A 101 -1.17 4.10 5.78
CA VAL A 101 -0.16 4.54 4.81
C VAL A 101 0.98 5.20 5.59
N CYS A 102 2.22 4.77 5.36
CA CYS A 102 3.37 5.27 6.12
C CYS A 102 3.61 6.80 5.97
N PHE A 103 3.15 7.38 4.86
CA PHE A 103 3.18 8.83 4.58
C PHE A 103 1.79 9.48 4.66
N ALA A 104 0.85 8.88 5.40
CA ALA A 104 -0.47 9.47 5.63
C ALA A 104 -0.34 10.89 6.21
N ALA A 105 -1.16 11.82 5.71
CA ALA A 105 -1.17 13.21 6.16
C ALA A 105 -1.88 13.37 7.52
N SER A 106 -1.40 12.67 8.55
CA SER A 106 -1.99 12.62 9.90
C SER A 106 -1.88 13.95 10.67
N ARG A 107 -1.03 14.87 10.18
CA ARG A 107 -0.87 16.21 10.74
C ARG A 107 -0.86 17.26 9.64
N ILE A 108 -1.84 18.17 9.68
CA ILE A 108 -2.02 19.24 8.69
C ILE A 108 -1.88 20.58 9.41
N PHE A 109 -1.05 21.47 8.87
CA PHE A 109 -0.92 22.84 9.34
C PHE A 109 -1.72 23.77 8.43
N VAL A 110 -2.60 24.57 9.02
CA VAL A 110 -3.48 25.49 8.31
C VAL A 110 -3.23 26.90 8.84
N HIS A 111 -3.19 27.88 7.95
CA HIS A 111 -3.07 29.28 8.34
C HIS A 111 -4.24 29.69 9.24
N SER A 112 -3.98 30.46 10.31
CA SER A 112 -4.96 30.76 11.36
C SER A 112 -6.27 31.37 10.82
N THR A 113 -6.20 32.21 9.78
CA THR A 113 -7.37 32.83 9.15
C THR A 113 -8.27 31.85 8.39
N LEU A 114 -7.81 30.64 8.10
CA LEU A 114 -8.52 29.62 7.33
C LEU A 114 -8.92 28.40 8.19
N HIS A 115 -8.50 28.37 9.45
CA HIS A 115 -8.64 27.22 10.35
C HIS A 115 -10.09 26.74 10.45
N ASP A 116 -11.02 27.62 10.81
CA ASP A 116 -12.41 27.23 11.08
C ASP A 116 -13.13 26.76 9.83
N ALA A 117 -12.88 27.41 8.69
CA ALA A 117 -13.41 27.01 7.40
C ALA A 117 -12.88 25.62 6.98
N PHE A 118 -11.58 25.37 7.18
CA PHE A 118 -10.95 24.08 6.88
C PHE A 118 -11.47 22.96 7.78
N VAL A 119 -11.60 23.20 9.09
CA VAL A 119 -12.11 22.21 10.05
C VAL A 119 -13.56 21.88 9.75
N SER A 120 -14.41 22.89 9.55
CA SER A 120 -15.82 22.71 9.19
C SER A 120 -15.96 21.83 7.94
N LYS A 121 -15.17 22.14 6.89
CA LYS A 121 -15.18 21.36 5.66
C LYS A 121 -14.68 19.94 5.85
N SER A 122 -13.63 19.76 6.64
CA SER A 122 -13.06 18.43 6.93
C SER A 122 -14.05 17.53 7.66
N VAL A 123 -14.81 18.09 8.62
CA VAL A 123 -15.87 17.38 9.34
C VAL A 123 -17.01 17.00 8.40
N GLU A 124 -17.43 17.91 7.52
CA GLU A 124 -18.46 17.63 6.50
C GLU A 124 -18.06 16.43 5.63
N LEU A 125 -16.83 16.43 5.11
CA LEU A 125 -16.31 15.35 4.29
C LEU A 125 -16.22 14.02 5.06
N ALA A 126 -15.74 14.05 6.29
CA ALA A 126 -15.63 12.86 7.13
C ALA A 126 -16.97 12.20 7.43
N LYS A 127 -18.03 12.99 7.65
CA LYS A 127 -19.39 12.46 7.89
C LYS A 127 -20.02 11.81 6.66
N LYS A 128 -19.62 12.22 5.45
CA LYS A 128 -20.21 11.72 4.20
C LYS A 128 -19.50 10.49 3.64
N ARG A 129 -18.33 10.15 4.16
CA ARG A 129 -17.48 9.08 3.64
C ARG A 129 -18.16 7.72 3.83
N ILE A 130 -18.30 6.98 2.74
CA ILE A 130 -18.88 5.64 2.74
C ILE A 130 -17.81 4.63 3.20
N ILE A 131 -18.09 3.95 4.31
CA ILE A 131 -17.25 2.87 4.86
C ILE A 131 -17.97 1.56 4.61
N GLY A 132 -17.28 0.57 4.05
CA GLY A 132 -17.91 -0.70 3.66
C GLY A 132 -16.96 -1.70 3.04
N ASP A 133 -17.55 -2.65 2.30
CA ASP A 133 -16.85 -3.71 1.57
C ASP A 133 -15.90 -3.10 0.50
N PRO A 134 -14.59 -3.41 0.52
CA PRO A 134 -13.63 -2.96 -0.49
C PRO A 134 -13.98 -3.33 -1.94
N PHE A 135 -14.80 -4.37 -2.16
CA PHE A 135 -15.25 -4.81 -3.49
C PHE A 135 -16.52 -4.10 -3.97
N ASP A 136 -17.22 -3.35 -3.10
CA ASP A 136 -18.29 -2.46 -3.52
C ASP A 136 -17.70 -1.17 -4.11
N SER A 137 -17.99 -0.91 -5.39
CA SER A 137 -17.58 0.30 -6.11
C SER A 137 -17.99 1.64 -5.46
N THR A 138 -18.96 1.62 -4.54
CA THR A 138 -19.42 2.81 -3.81
C THR A 138 -18.64 3.06 -2.52
N THR A 139 -17.87 2.08 -2.04
CA THR A 139 -17.05 2.20 -0.83
C THR A 139 -15.88 3.16 -1.06
N GLU A 140 -15.74 4.13 -0.16
CA GLU A 140 -14.61 5.08 -0.19
C GLU A 140 -13.49 4.72 0.81
N ARG A 141 -13.79 3.86 1.79
CA ARG A 141 -12.86 3.38 2.82
C ARG A 141 -13.23 1.96 3.27
N GLY A 142 -12.29 1.03 3.17
CA GLY A 142 -12.37 -0.29 3.79
C GLY A 142 -12.01 -0.28 5.29
N PRO A 143 -11.96 -1.46 5.92
CA PRO A 143 -11.53 -1.61 7.32
C PRO A 143 -10.12 -1.05 7.57
#